data_AF-A0A7K4LA42-F1
#
_entry.id   AF-A0A7K4LA42-F1
#
_cell.length_a   1.000
_cell.length_b   1.000
_cell.length_c   1.000
_cell.angle_alpha   90.00
_cell.angle_beta   90.00
_cell.angle_gamma   90.00
#
_symmetry.space_group_name_H-M   'P 1'
#
loop_
_entity.id
_entity.type
_entity.pdbx_description
1 polymer ?
#
loop_
_entity_poly.entity_id
_entity_poly.type
_entity_poly.pdbx_seq_one_letter_code
_entity_poly.pdbx_strand_id
1 'polypeptide(L)'
;AFLQFFFLSGKRVSSENINFYNVRPLLDPTPFPNSFKCFTCENAVDNYNCNRWAEDRWCPESTRYCLTIHLFTDHGQSISVTKKCATGDECHFVGCHHHRESSYRECVSCCEGMICNVEIPTNHSNAVFAVLHARRASCGGRWTASTALLASLLLV
;
A
#
# COMPACT_ATOMS: atom_id res chain seq x y z
N ALA A 1 26.81 -4.33 57.80
CA ALA A 1 26.65 -4.62 56.37
C ALA A 1 25.98 -3.41 55.71
N PHE A 2 26.74 -2.58 55.00
CA PHE A 2 26.21 -1.42 54.28
C PHE A 2 25.95 -1.83 52.82
N LEU A 3 24.68 -2.01 52.46
CA LEU A 3 24.25 -2.25 51.08
C LEU A 3 24.30 -0.92 50.32
N GLN A 4 25.35 -0.71 49.52
CA GLN A 4 25.39 0.35 48.52
C GLN A 4 24.47 -0.04 47.35
N PHE A 5 23.31 0.62 47.26
CA PHE A 5 22.49 0.60 46.06
C PHE A 5 23.13 1.52 45.01
N PHE A 6 23.80 0.92 44.02
CA PHE A 6 24.18 1.60 42.79
C PHE A 6 22.91 1.90 41.99
N PHE A 7 22.37 3.12 42.14
CA PHE A 7 21.39 3.65 41.21
C PHE A 7 22.09 3.85 39.86
N LEU A 8 21.85 2.93 38.92
CA LEU A 8 22.18 3.12 37.52
C LEU A 8 21.44 4.38 37.05
N SER A 9 22.18 5.49 36.95
CA SER A 9 21.70 6.74 36.37
C SER A 9 21.52 6.54 34.86
N GLY A 10 20.44 5.83 34.50
CA GLY A 10 19.98 5.74 33.13
C GLY A 10 19.56 7.14 32.71
N LYS A 11 20.16 7.65 31.63
CA LYS A 11 19.78 8.93 31.02
C LYS A 11 18.29 8.88 30.68
N ARG A 12 17.45 9.50 31.51
CA ARG A 12 16.07 9.81 31.16
C ARG A 12 16.10 10.85 30.05
N VAL A 13 15.85 10.41 28.82
CA VAL A 13 15.54 11.34 27.73
C VAL A 13 14.10 11.78 27.92
N SER A 14 13.90 13.03 28.36
CA SER A 14 12.58 13.66 28.42
C SER A 14 12.18 14.09 27.01
N SER A 15 10.98 13.71 26.57
CA SER A 15 10.43 14.07 25.26
C SER A 15 9.72 15.43 25.25
N GLU A 16 9.89 16.25 26.28
CA GLU A 16 9.12 17.50 26.47
C GLU A 16 9.43 18.61 25.45
N ASN A 17 10.43 18.45 24.57
CA ASN A 17 10.85 19.50 23.65
C ASN A 17 11.10 19.02 22.20
N ILE A 18 10.38 18.00 21.75
CA ILE A 18 10.40 17.60 20.34
C ILE A 18 9.51 18.56 19.56
N ASN A 19 10.12 19.51 18.83
CA ASN A 19 9.38 20.31 17.87
C ASN A 19 8.97 19.43 16.68
N PHE A 20 7.75 18.91 16.73
CA PHE A 20 7.20 18.00 15.71
C PHE A 20 7.23 18.58 14.29
N TYR A 21 7.30 19.91 14.15
CA TYR A 21 7.40 20.60 12.86
C TYR A 21 8.83 20.61 12.29
N ASN A 22 9.84 20.40 13.13
CA ASN A 22 11.25 20.29 12.74
C ASN A 22 11.75 18.84 12.68
N VAL A 23 10.94 17.88 13.10
CA VAL A 23 11.19 16.48 12.82
C VAL A 23 10.82 16.25 11.36
N ARG A 24 11.78 16.40 10.46
CA ARG A 24 11.67 15.77 9.15
C ARG A 24 11.81 14.28 9.42
N PRO A 25 10.77 13.45 9.23
CA PRO A 25 10.99 12.02 9.18
C PRO A 25 12.08 11.80 8.14
N LEU A 26 13.06 10.94 8.43
CA LEU A 26 13.90 10.41 7.37
C LEU A 26 12.91 9.90 6.31
N LEU A 27 12.87 10.56 5.15
CA LEU A 27 12.16 10.00 4.01
C LEU A 27 12.87 8.67 3.80
N ASP A 28 12.27 7.57 4.24
CA ASP A 28 12.83 6.25 3.98
C ASP A 28 12.94 6.17 2.46
N PRO A 29 14.16 6.22 1.91
CA PRO A 29 14.30 6.18 0.48
C PRO A 29 13.67 4.88 0.02
N THR A 30 12.86 4.94 -1.04
CA THR A 30 12.38 3.76 -1.74
C THR A 30 13.56 2.81 -1.95
N PRO A 31 13.49 1.53 -1.54
CA PRO A 31 14.64 0.63 -1.57
C PRO A 31 15.19 0.41 -2.99
N PHE A 32 14.36 0.61 -4.01
CA PHE A 32 14.72 0.54 -5.42
C PHE A 32 13.76 1.42 -6.26
N PRO A 33 14.12 1.79 -7.51
CA PRO A 33 13.24 2.56 -8.38
C PRO A 33 11.91 1.86 -8.63
N ASN A 34 10.80 2.60 -8.59
CA ASN A 34 9.44 2.08 -8.74
C ASN A 34 9.05 1.04 -7.66
N SER A 35 9.70 1.04 -6.50
CA SER A 35 9.23 0.24 -5.38
C SER A 35 7.82 0.65 -4.97
N PHE A 36 7.01 -0.33 -4.62
CA PHE A 36 5.63 -0.15 -4.20
C PHE A 36 5.36 -0.92 -2.92
N LYS A 37 4.22 -0.64 -2.31
CA LYS A 37 3.72 -1.33 -1.12
C LYS A 37 2.36 -1.92 -1.44
N CYS A 38 1.99 -2.97 -0.72
CA CYS A 38 0.64 -3.52 -0.70
C CYS A 38 0.22 -3.66 0.76
N PHE A 39 -1.08 -3.74 1.02
CA PHE A 39 -1.51 -4.36 2.27
C PHE A 39 -1.08 -5.83 2.26
N THR A 40 -0.48 -6.30 3.35
CA THR A 40 -0.07 -7.69 3.51
C THR A 40 -0.58 -8.26 4.82
N CYS A 41 -1.29 -9.38 4.76
CA CYS A 41 -1.82 -10.10 5.90
C CYS A 41 -2.08 -11.56 5.50
N GLU A 42 -2.07 -12.46 6.48
CA GLU A 42 -2.36 -13.88 6.27
C GLU A 42 -3.55 -14.27 7.13
N ASN A 43 -4.61 -14.78 6.49
CA ASN A 43 -5.82 -15.28 7.15
C ASN A 43 -6.43 -14.30 8.18
N ALA A 44 -6.45 -13.01 7.87
CA ALA A 44 -7.12 -12.01 8.71
C ALA A 44 -8.63 -12.25 8.71
N VAL A 45 -9.29 -12.00 9.84
CA VAL A 45 -10.74 -12.27 10.01
C VAL A 45 -11.62 -11.43 9.08
N ASP A 46 -11.15 -10.25 8.69
CA ASP A 46 -11.83 -9.34 7.76
C ASP A 46 -10.85 -8.34 7.12
N ASN A 47 -11.36 -7.54 6.18
CA ASN A 47 -10.58 -6.50 5.51
C ASN A 47 -10.06 -5.42 6.45
N TYR A 48 -10.85 -5.06 7.46
CA TYR A 48 -10.49 -3.99 8.39
C TYR A 48 -9.26 -4.38 9.22
N ASN A 49 -9.27 -5.57 9.83
CA ASN A 49 -8.16 -6.11 10.61
C ASN A 49 -6.93 -6.29 9.74
N CYS A 50 -7.08 -6.79 8.50
CA CYS A 50 -5.98 -6.90 7.57
C CYS A 50 -5.31 -5.53 7.31
N ASN A 51 -6.08 -4.51 6.95
CA ASN A 51 -5.55 -3.19 6.64
C ASN A 51 -5.02 -2.46 7.89
N ARG A 52 -5.65 -2.68 9.04
CA ARG A 52 -5.31 -2.01 10.31
C ARG A 52 -3.96 -2.45 10.86
N TRP A 53 -3.63 -3.74 10.71
CA TRP A 53 -2.43 -4.34 11.29
C TRP A 53 -1.38 -4.73 10.24
N ALA A 54 -1.61 -4.41 8.97
CA ALA A 54 -0.62 -4.59 7.93
C ALA A 54 0.65 -3.82 8.27
N GLU A 55 1.78 -4.48 8.08
CA GLU A 55 3.07 -3.86 8.29
C GLU A 55 3.41 -2.87 7.17
N ASP A 56 4.05 -1.77 7.52
CA ASP A 56 4.50 -0.77 6.55
C ASP A 56 5.82 -1.19 5.87
N ARG A 57 5.78 -2.27 5.09
CA ARG A 57 6.93 -2.85 4.39
C ARG A 57 6.85 -2.68 2.88
N TRP A 58 8.00 -2.53 2.25
CA TRP A 58 8.14 -2.51 0.79
C TRP A 58 7.97 -3.92 0.20
N CYS A 59 7.36 -4.01 -0.98
CA CYS A 59 7.28 -5.27 -1.71
C CYS A 59 8.66 -5.69 -2.26
N PRO A 60 8.93 -7.00 -2.39
CA PRO A 60 10.16 -7.49 -3.01
C PRO A 60 10.26 -7.06 -4.48
N GLU A 61 11.48 -6.85 -4.98
CA GLU A 61 11.74 -6.43 -6.38
C GLU A 61 11.23 -7.45 -7.43
N SER A 62 11.09 -8.72 -7.05
CA SER A 62 10.54 -9.77 -7.91
C SER A 62 9.02 -9.66 -8.14
N THR A 63 8.32 -8.84 -7.35
CA THR A 63 6.86 -8.68 -7.41
C THR A 63 6.46 -7.40 -8.13
N ARG A 64 5.25 -7.36 -8.68
CA ARG A 64 4.72 -6.18 -9.40
C ARG A 64 3.26 -5.85 -9.07
N TYR A 65 2.55 -6.76 -8.43
CA TYR A 65 1.13 -6.64 -8.18
C TYR A 65 0.82 -6.83 -6.69
N CYS A 66 -0.34 -6.33 -6.29
CA CYS A 66 -0.94 -6.68 -5.01
C CYS A 66 -2.04 -7.70 -5.26
N LEU A 67 -1.96 -8.84 -4.59
CA LEU A 67 -2.94 -9.92 -4.65
C LEU A 67 -3.80 -9.91 -3.39
N THR A 68 -5.10 -10.15 -3.57
CA THR A 68 -6.07 -10.30 -2.48
C THR A 68 -6.89 -11.56 -2.71
N ILE A 69 -6.94 -12.42 -1.70
CA ILE A 69 -7.82 -13.59 -1.61
C ILE A 69 -8.83 -13.30 -0.51
N HIS A 70 -10.12 -13.48 -0.81
CA HIS A 70 -11.20 -13.33 0.13
C HIS A 70 -12.08 -14.58 0.14
N LEU A 71 -12.11 -15.24 1.29
CA LEU A 71 -12.99 -16.37 1.56
C LEU A 71 -14.16 -15.87 2.40
N PHE A 72 -15.39 -16.13 1.97
CA PHE A 72 -16.59 -15.65 2.64
C PHE A 72 -17.77 -16.60 2.48
N THR A 73 -18.73 -16.49 3.39
CA THR A 73 -19.99 -17.25 3.32
C THR A 73 -20.89 -16.74 2.20
N ASP A 74 -21.89 -17.52 1.79
CA ASP A 74 -22.89 -17.07 0.80
C ASP A 74 -23.67 -15.82 1.22
N HIS A 75 -23.70 -15.50 2.52
CA HIS A 75 -24.32 -14.28 3.05
C HIS A 75 -23.37 -13.07 3.05
N GLY A 76 -22.15 -13.21 2.53
CA GLY A 76 -21.17 -12.13 2.44
C GLY A 76 -20.31 -11.94 3.70
N GLN A 77 -20.42 -12.81 4.70
CA GLN A 77 -19.59 -12.71 5.90
C GLN A 77 -18.18 -13.23 5.62
N SER A 78 -17.16 -12.40 5.84
CA SER A 78 -15.76 -12.79 5.70
C SER A 78 -15.39 -13.93 6.65
N ILE A 79 -14.75 -14.95 6.10
CA ILE A 79 -14.14 -16.07 6.83
C ILE A 79 -12.64 -15.81 6.96
N SER A 80 -11.99 -15.41 5.86
CA SER A 80 -10.60 -14.99 5.87
C SER A 80 -10.27 -14.05 4.71
N VAL A 81 -9.30 -13.17 4.96
CA VAL A 81 -8.69 -12.28 3.98
C VAL A 81 -7.19 -12.46 4.02
N THR A 82 -6.60 -12.73 2.86
CA THR A 82 -5.15 -12.81 2.67
C THR A 82 -4.74 -11.82 1.61
N LYS A 83 -3.74 -10.98 1.92
CA LYS A 83 -3.19 -10.01 1.00
C LYS A 83 -1.67 -10.16 0.94
N LYS A 84 -1.09 -10.06 -0.25
CA LYS A 84 0.36 -10.15 -0.44
C LYS A 84 0.83 -9.42 -1.68
N CYS A 85 2.12 -9.10 -1.71
CA CYS A 85 2.81 -8.73 -2.96
C CYS A 85 2.91 -10.00 -3.84
N ALA A 86 2.71 -9.86 -5.15
CA ALA A 86 2.60 -10.98 -6.07
C ALA A 86 3.33 -10.73 -7.40
N THR A 87 3.78 -11.82 -8.02
CA THR A 87 4.29 -11.82 -9.41
C THR A 87 3.14 -11.85 -10.41
N GLY A 88 3.45 -11.69 -11.71
CA GLY A 88 2.46 -11.84 -12.76
C GLY A 88 1.84 -13.24 -12.80
N ASP A 89 2.67 -14.28 -12.65
CA ASP A 89 2.28 -15.69 -12.67
C ASP A 89 1.21 -16.00 -11.60
N GLU A 90 1.36 -15.44 -10.40
CA GLU A 90 0.39 -15.61 -9.31
C GLU A 90 -0.95 -14.93 -9.59
N CYS A 91 -0.98 -13.91 -10.45
CA CYS A 91 -2.18 -13.14 -10.81
C CYS A 91 -2.93 -13.67 -12.04
N HIS A 92 -2.52 -14.81 -12.61
CA HIS A 92 -3.24 -15.41 -13.74
C HIS A 92 -4.61 -15.96 -13.37
N PHE A 93 -4.80 -16.40 -12.11
CA PHE A 93 -6.02 -17.04 -11.63
C PHE A 93 -6.86 -16.09 -10.78
N VAL A 94 -7.27 -14.96 -11.37
CA VAL A 94 -8.27 -14.07 -10.77
C VAL A 94 -9.69 -14.55 -11.09
N GLY A 95 -10.63 -14.21 -10.23
CA GLY A 95 -12.03 -14.59 -10.37
C GLY A 95 -12.61 -15.12 -9.06
N CYS A 96 -13.86 -15.57 -9.12
CA CYS A 96 -14.52 -16.20 -7.99
C CYS A 96 -14.78 -17.68 -8.27
N HIS A 97 -14.52 -18.52 -7.29
CA HIS A 97 -14.77 -19.94 -7.31
C HIS A 97 -15.75 -20.30 -6.19
N HIS A 98 -16.83 -20.95 -6.57
CA HIS A 98 -17.78 -21.53 -5.61
C HIS A 98 -17.41 -22.99 -5.42
N HIS A 99 -17.04 -23.37 -4.20
CA HIS A 99 -16.84 -24.77 -3.86
C HIS A 99 -18.21 -25.44 -3.73
N ARG A 100 -18.57 -26.27 -4.72
CA ARG A 100 -19.94 -26.82 -4.90
C ARG A 100 -20.48 -27.62 -3.71
N GLU A 101 -19.62 -28.04 -2.79
CA GLU A 101 -19.98 -28.81 -1.59
C GLU A 101 -19.92 -27.99 -0.30
N SER A 102 -19.50 -26.72 -0.36
CA SER A 102 -19.35 -25.88 0.82
C SER A 102 -20.12 -24.56 0.69
N SER A 103 -20.63 -24.05 1.81
CA SER A 103 -21.36 -22.78 1.91
C SER A 103 -20.47 -21.54 1.83
N TYR A 104 -19.29 -21.65 1.19
CA TYR A 104 -18.31 -20.59 1.08
C TYR A 104 -17.84 -20.39 -0.36
N ARG A 105 -17.50 -19.12 -0.64
CA ARG A 105 -16.98 -18.61 -1.90
C ARG A 105 -15.59 -18.07 -1.68
N GLU A 106 -14.71 -18.35 -2.63
CA GLU A 106 -13.39 -17.74 -2.70
C GLU A 106 -13.36 -16.80 -3.89
N CYS A 107 -12.90 -15.57 -3.67
CA CYS A 107 -12.63 -14.62 -4.75
C CYS A 107 -11.19 -14.12 -4.67
N VAL A 108 -10.55 -14.05 -5.84
CA VAL A 108 -9.16 -13.62 -6.01
C VAL A 108 -9.12 -12.41 -6.94
N SER A 109 -8.45 -11.34 -6.52
CA SER A 109 -8.17 -10.17 -7.36
C SER A 109 -6.70 -9.80 -7.30
N CYS A 110 -6.23 -9.14 -8.36
CA CYS A 110 -4.93 -8.52 -8.41
C CYS A 110 -5.04 -7.07 -8.89
N CYS A 111 -4.16 -6.21 -8.41
CA CYS A 111 -4.05 -4.84 -8.90
C CYS A 111 -2.60 -4.39 -9.02
N GLU A 112 -2.36 -3.43 -9.90
CA GLU A 112 -1.06 -2.75 -10.04
C GLU A 112 -1.11 -1.36 -9.40
N GLY A 113 -0.13 -1.05 -8.56
CA GLY A 113 0.03 0.28 -7.95
C GLY A 113 0.36 0.24 -6.45
N MET A 114 0.75 1.39 -5.91
CA MET A 114 1.05 1.54 -4.48
C MET A 114 -0.24 1.46 -3.65
N ILE A 115 -0.31 0.46 -2.77
CA ILE A 115 -1.41 0.19 -1.84
C ILE A 115 -2.76 0.14 -2.58
N CYS A 116 -2.77 -0.49 -3.76
CA CYS A 116 -3.98 -0.55 -4.59
C CYS A 116 -5.03 -1.52 -4.03
N ASN A 117 -4.62 -2.50 -3.22
CA ASN A 117 -5.47 -3.56 -2.68
C ASN A 117 -6.17 -3.19 -1.37
N VAL A 118 -6.71 -1.96 -1.27
CA VAL A 118 -7.45 -1.48 -0.09
C VAL A 118 -8.71 -2.34 0.13
N GLU A 119 -9.44 -2.60 -0.95
CA GLU A 119 -10.70 -3.36 -0.95
C GLU A 119 -10.49 -4.85 -1.16
N ILE A 120 -11.53 -5.64 -0.85
CA ILE A 120 -11.59 -7.09 -1.06
C ILE A 120 -12.53 -7.44 -2.22
N PRO A 121 -12.22 -8.50 -3.00
CA PRO A 121 -13.12 -9.00 -4.02
C PRO A 121 -14.29 -9.75 -3.39
N THR A 122 -15.48 -9.61 -3.95
CA THR A 122 -16.74 -10.18 -3.42
C THR A 122 -17.60 -10.80 -4.52
N ASN A 123 -17.30 -10.53 -5.79
CA ASN A 123 -18.02 -11.06 -6.94
C ASN A 123 -17.11 -11.06 -8.18
N HIS A 124 -17.61 -11.62 -9.30
CA HIS A 124 -16.84 -11.67 -10.55
C HIS A 124 -16.51 -10.30 -11.17
N SER A 125 -17.24 -9.25 -10.80
CA SER A 125 -17.02 -7.90 -11.34
C SER A 125 -15.83 -7.19 -10.70
N ASN A 126 -15.51 -7.50 -9.43
CA ASN A 126 -14.35 -6.94 -8.72
C ASN A 126 -13.22 -7.96 -8.46
N ALA A 127 -13.48 -9.26 -8.62
CA ALA A 127 -12.47 -10.32 -8.65
C ALA A 127 -11.77 -10.36 -10.03
N VAL A 128 -11.05 -9.28 -10.35
CA VAL A 128 -10.41 -9.09 -11.65
C VAL A 128 -8.94 -8.75 -11.48
N PHE A 129 -8.20 -8.79 -12.59
CA PHE A 129 -6.84 -8.27 -12.66
C PHE A 129 -6.88 -6.81 -13.16
N ALA A 130 -6.80 -5.86 -12.21
CA ALA A 130 -6.89 -4.44 -12.46
C ALA A 130 -5.50 -3.81 -12.65
N VAL A 131 -5.08 -3.66 -13.91
CA VAL A 131 -3.86 -2.93 -14.26
C VAL A 131 -4.18 -1.45 -14.43
N LEU A 132 -3.81 -0.64 -13.45
CA LEU A 132 -3.83 0.82 -13.62
C LEU A 132 -2.69 1.18 -14.58
N HIS A 133 -3.03 1.54 -15.81
CA HIS A 133 -2.06 2.18 -16.69
C HIS A 133 -1.62 3.46 -16.02
N ALA A 134 -0.36 3.50 -15.57
CA ALA A 134 0.25 4.71 -15.05
C ALA A 134 0.07 5.83 -16.08
N ARG A 135 -0.89 6.72 -15.85
CA ARG A 135 -0.66 8.12 -16.20
C ARG A 135 0.53 8.50 -15.35
N ARG A 136 1.72 8.36 -15.95
CA ARG A 136 2.99 8.87 -15.43
C ARG A 136 2.62 10.18 -14.73
N ALA A 137 2.84 10.26 -13.42
CA ALA A 137 2.94 11.54 -12.77
C ALA A 137 4.13 12.22 -13.46
N SER A 138 3.85 12.92 -14.57
CA SER A 138 4.86 13.73 -15.22
C SER A 138 5.20 14.75 -14.16
N CYS A 139 6.40 14.62 -13.59
CA CYS A 139 7.09 15.72 -12.95
C CYS A 139 6.71 16.98 -13.72
N GLY A 140 5.97 17.89 -13.06
CA GLY A 140 5.46 19.09 -13.69
C GLY A 140 6.64 19.87 -14.23
N GLY A 141 6.91 19.71 -15.52
CA GLY A 141 7.87 20.52 -16.24
C GLY A 141 7.45 21.96 -16.03
N ARG A 142 8.33 22.76 -15.41
CA ARG A 142 8.17 24.21 -15.35
C ARG A 142 8.03 24.69 -16.79
N TRP A 143 6.80 24.98 -17.19
CA TRP A 143 6.53 25.81 -18.35
C TRP A 143 7.03 27.20 -18.00
N THR A 144 8.32 27.46 -18.22
CA THR A 144 8.82 28.82 -18.36
C THR A 144 8.27 29.33 -19.68
N ALA A 145 7.07 29.92 -19.64
CA ALA A 145 6.58 30.72 -20.73
C ALA A 145 7.54 31.91 -20.88
N SER A 146 8.44 31.84 -21.85
CA SER A 146 9.28 32.97 -22.24
C SER A 146 8.40 34.09 -22.77
N THR A 147 8.01 35.04 -21.91
CA THR A 147 7.33 36.29 -22.29
C THR A 147 8.32 37.27 -22.91
N ALA A 148 8.93 36.89 -24.02
CA ALA A 148 9.74 37.77 -24.83
C ALA A 148 9.34 37.58 -26.28
N LEU A 149 8.21 38.16 -26.70
CA LEU A 149 7.85 38.42 -28.11
C LEU A 149 6.51 39.21 -28.21
N LEU A 150 6.32 40.26 -27.41
CA LEU A 150 5.28 41.28 -27.66
C LEU A 150 5.83 42.67 -27.38
N ALA A 151 6.81 43.08 -28.18
CA ALA A 151 7.26 44.47 -28.25
C ALA A 151 7.61 44.82 -29.70
N SER A 152 6.60 44.86 -30.56
CA SER A 152 6.69 45.51 -31.88
C SER A 152 5.31 45.54 -32.53
N LEU A 153 4.50 46.56 -32.21
CA LEU A 153 3.45 47.14 -33.06
C LEU A 153 2.74 48.27 -32.30
N LEU A 154 3.44 49.37 -32.07
CA LEU A 154 2.86 50.70 -31.90
C LEU A 154 3.80 51.72 -32.55
N LEU A 155 3.76 51.75 -33.88
CA LEU A 155 4.13 52.92 -34.70
C LEU A 155 2.94 53.19 -35.60
N VAL A 156 2.06 54.08 -35.14
CA VAL A 156 1.21 54.97 -35.94
C VAL A 156 1.31 56.34 -35.29
#